data_AF-A0A7Z7FMK1-F1
#
_entry.id   AF-A0A7Z7FMK1-F1
#
_cell.length_a   1.000
_cell.length_b   1.000
_cell.length_c   1.000
_cell.angle_alpha   90.00
_cell.angle_beta   90.00
_cell.angle_gamma   90.00
#
_symmetry.space_group_name_H-M   'P 1'
#
loop_
_entity.id
_entity.type
_entity.pdbx_description
1 polymer ?
#
loop_
_entity_poly.entity_id
_entity_poly.type
_entity_poly.pdbx_seq_one_letter_code
_entity_poly.pdbx_strand_id
1 'polypeptide(L)'
;MTNSPVVTEEYAHAINGVAGRMFARTVGGKNYKENTFTSQKWAASREYRDHGAKLRMRVKIRFDDECRNGHNTFSITCDIDEWRAGAWREFGGGAAHDEIAKVFPKLAPLIKWHLTSSDGPMHYIANTIYHASDRDYNGLLKGERRQIINGRTKQPAWRLMAIGPAGDEFALHEIEKNIDGEEKPDCPYTLEYRPWCRVGEGKARDFAAARNAAVWPDATDEQLSLPRDELKALLESRHGRLMSEFKSDVEACGFMWSPSATQINH
;
A
#
# COMPACT_ATOMS: atom_id res chain seq x y z
N MET A 1 -22.19 23.00 12.89
CA MET A 1 -21.83 21.62 12.50
C MET A 1 -23.13 20.91 12.18
N THR A 2 -23.47 20.76 10.91
CA THR A 2 -24.62 19.96 10.49
C THR A 2 -24.28 18.49 10.77
N ASN A 3 -25.06 17.83 11.63
CA ASN A 3 -24.89 16.40 11.87
C ASN A 3 -25.05 15.65 10.56
N SER A 4 -24.12 14.74 10.26
CA SER A 4 -24.23 13.86 9.11
C SER A 4 -25.51 13.03 9.22
N PRO A 5 -26.33 12.92 8.15
CA PRO A 5 -27.53 12.09 8.17
C PRO A 5 -27.18 10.64 8.54
N VAL A 6 -27.99 10.07 9.45
CA VAL A 6 -27.87 8.67 9.89
C VAL A 6 -28.74 7.81 8.96
N VAL A 7 -28.11 6.86 8.27
CA VAL A 7 -28.78 5.93 7.36
C VAL A 7 -29.37 4.74 8.12
N THR A 8 -28.67 4.28 9.15
CA THR A 8 -29.12 3.23 10.07
C THR A 8 -28.49 3.43 11.43
N GLU A 9 -29.28 3.22 12.48
CA GLU A 9 -28.85 3.26 13.87
C GLU A 9 -27.86 2.14 14.22
N GLU A 10 -27.21 2.29 15.38
CA GLU A 10 -26.29 1.31 15.95
C GLU A 10 -27.03 0.05 16.44
N TYR A 11 -26.46 -1.14 16.18
CA TYR A 11 -27.07 -2.41 16.58
C TYR A 11 -26.03 -3.51 16.88
N ALA A 12 -26.44 -4.51 17.66
CA ALA A 12 -25.64 -5.70 17.90
C ALA A 12 -25.56 -6.54 16.61
N HIS A 13 -24.36 -6.88 16.18
CA HIS A 13 -24.13 -7.63 14.94
C HIS A 13 -22.93 -8.55 15.07
N ALA A 14 -22.99 -9.70 14.43
CA ALA A 14 -21.87 -10.64 14.39
C ALA A 14 -21.31 -10.77 12.97
N ILE A 15 -20.01 -10.54 12.82
CA ILE A 15 -19.28 -10.79 11.56
C ILE A 15 -18.60 -12.15 11.67
N ASN A 16 -18.89 -13.06 10.75
CA ASN A 16 -18.42 -14.46 10.77
C ASN A 16 -18.63 -15.14 12.14
N GLY A 17 -19.73 -14.82 12.82
CA GLY A 17 -20.05 -15.36 14.15
C GLY A 17 -19.22 -14.80 15.31
N VAL A 18 -18.41 -13.76 15.09
CA VAL A 18 -17.80 -12.97 16.17
C VAL A 18 -18.80 -11.91 16.60
N ALA A 19 -19.30 -12.00 17.83
CA ALA A 19 -20.21 -10.99 18.38
C ALA A 19 -19.49 -9.64 18.53
N GLY A 20 -20.13 -8.58 18.06
CA GLY A 20 -19.66 -7.22 18.19
C GLY A 20 -20.79 -6.23 17.98
N ARG A 21 -20.42 -5.02 17.56
CA ARG A 21 -21.36 -3.92 17.39
C ARG A 21 -21.15 -3.22 16.06
N MET A 22 -22.23 -3.12 15.27
CA MET A 22 -22.28 -2.26 14.09
C MET A 22 -22.69 -0.86 14.54
N PHE A 23 -21.84 0.13 14.30
CA PHE A 23 -22.12 1.52 14.64
C PHE A 23 -23.08 2.15 13.64
N ALA A 24 -23.66 3.29 14.01
CA ALA A 24 -24.49 4.07 13.12
C ALA A 24 -23.76 4.37 11.79
N ARG A 25 -24.47 4.14 10.69
CA ARG A 25 -23.99 4.46 9.34
C ARG A 25 -24.35 5.89 9.03
N THR A 26 -23.39 6.67 8.54
CA THR A 26 -23.61 8.06 8.21
C THR A 26 -23.13 8.38 6.81
N VAL A 27 -23.81 9.34 6.18
CA VAL A 27 -23.44 9.89 4.87
C VAL A 27 -23.03 11.36 4.99
N GLY A 28 -22.30 11.82 3.99
CA GLY A 28 -21.83 13.19 3.93
C GLY A 28 -22.81 14.10 3.19
N GLY A 29 -22.80 15.39 3.52
CA GLY A 29 -23.46 16.41 2.70
C GLY A 29 -22.69 16.72 1.41
N LYS A 30 -22.98 17.86 0.78
CA LYS A 30 -22.43 18.29 -0.53
C LYS A 30 -20.90 18.25 -0.71
N ASN A 31 -20.12 18.18 0.37
CA ASN A 31 -18.66 18.15 0.33
C ASN A 31 -18.07 16.72 0.28
N TYR A 32 -18.92 15.69 0.28
CA TYR A 32 -18.51 14.30 0.16
C TYR A 32 -18.87 13.76 -1.22
N LYS A 33 -18.06 12.82 -1.72
CA LYS A 33 -18.34 12.18 -2.98
C LYS A 33 -19.66 11.42 -2.89
N GLU A 34 -20.44 11.44 -3.97
CA GLU A 34 -21.65 10.65 -4.06
C GLU A 34 -21.32 9.15 -3.86
N ASN A 35 -22.28 8.42 -3.29
CA ASN A 35 -22.19 6.98 -3.04
C ASN A 35 -21.12 6.54 -2.01
N THR A 36 -20.59 7.45 -1.19
CA THR A 36 -19.70 7.09 -0.07
C THR A 36 -20.35 7.27 1.30
N PHE A 37 -19.91 6.46 2.26
CA PHE A 37 -20.24 6.63 3.67
C PHE A 37 -19.16 7.48 4.34
N THR A 38 -19.57 8.37 5.24
CA THR A 38 -18.63 9.08 6.13
C THR A 38 -18.19 8.23 7.31
N SER A 39 -19.06 7.30 7.72
CA SER A 39 -18.75 6.28 8.72
C SER A 39 -19.62 5.06 8.48
N GLN A 40 -19.00 3.91 8.39
CA GLN A 40 -19.65 2.61 8.42
C GLN A 40 -18.66 1.60 8.98
N LYS A 41 -18.87 1.21 10.23
CA LYS A 41 -17.90 0.45 11.01
C LYS A 41 -18.54 -0.53 11.98
N TRP A 42 -17.83 -1.60 12.24
CA TRP A 42 -18.13 -2.61 13.22
C TRP A 42 -16.93 -2.78 14.16
N ALA A 43 -17.16 -3.06 15.43
CA ALA A 43 -16.08 -3.40 16.36
C ALA A 43 -16.44 -4.54 17.30
N ALA A 44 -15.40 -5.27 17.72
CA ALA A 44 -15.46 -6.26 18.80
C ALA A 44 -14.25 -6.15 19.71
N SER A 45 -14.38 -6.61 20.94
CA SER A 45 -13.32 -6.59 21.95
C SER A 45 -13.17 -7.97 22.57
N ARG A 46 -11.94 -8.40 22.82
CA ARG A 46 -11.62 -9.67 23.48
C ARG A 46 -10.40 -9.51 24.38
N GLU A 47 -10.51 -9.97 25.62
CA GLU A 47 -9.36 -10.16 26.50
C GLU A 47 -8.71 -11.51 26.21
N TYR A 48 -7.38 -11.55 26.24
CA TYR A 48 -6.59 -12.75 26.02
C TYR A 48 -5.31 -12.70 26.85
N ARG A 49 -4.57 -13.81 26.88
CA ARG A 49 -3.25 -13.86 27.50
C ARG A 49 -2.23 -14.26 26.46
N ASP A 50 -1.09 -13.60 26.49
CA ASP A 50 0.05 -13.91 25.65
C ASP A 50 1.34 -13.77 26.47
N HIS A 51 2.20 -14.78 26.43
CA HIS A 51 3.44 -14.86 27.23
C HIS A 51 3.29 -14.42 28.70
N GLY A 52 2.14 -14.71 29.33
CA GLY A 52 1.84 -14.34 30.72
C GLY A 52 1.24 -12.94 30.92
N ALA A 53 1.35 -12.05 29.92
CA ALA A 53 0.70 -10.74 29.93
C ALA A 53 -0.81 -10.87 29.73
N LYS A 54 -1.59 -10.04 30.43
CA LYS A 54 -3.05 -9.93 30.21
C LYS A 54 -3.29 -8.79 29.22
N LEU A 55 -3.84 -9.13 28.06
CA LEU A 55 -4.05 -8.23 26.93
C LEU A 55 -5.54 -8.07 26.61
N ARG A 56 -5.89 -6.97 25.94
CA ARG A 56 -7.22 -6.71 25.38
C ARG A 56 -7.06 -6.17 23.97
N MET A 57 -7.64 -6.88 23.01
CA MET A 57 -7.69 -6.44 21.62
C MET A 57 -9.08 -5.89 21.31
N ARG A 58 -9.13 -4.69 20.72
CA ARG A 58 -10.31 -4.12 20.07
C ARG A 58 -10.11 -4.16 18.57
N VAL A 59 -10.81 -5.05 17.87
CA VAL A 59 -10.79 -5.08 16.41
C VAL A 59 -11.85 -4.13 15.86
N LYS A 60 -11.51 -3.41 14.78
CA LYS A 60 -12.39 -2.51 14.05
C LYS A 60 -12.36 -2.89 12.59
N ILE A 61 -13.54 -3.09 12.01
CA ILE A 61 -13.72 -3.27 10.57
C ILE A 61 -14.54 -2.10 10.05
N ARG A 62 -14.14 -1.47 8.95
CA ARG A 62 -14.87 -0.37 8.32
C ARG A 62 -14.95 -0.54 6.81
N PHE A 63 -15.98 0.04 6.21
CA PHE A 63 -16.14 0.20 4.77
C PHE A 63 -16.78 1.56 4.48
N ASP A 64 -15.93 2.58 4.44
CA ASP A 64 -16.30 4.00 4.34
C ASP A 64 -15.17 4.84 3.72
N ASP A 65 -15.43 6.13 3.50
CA ASP A 65 -14.48 7.12 2.97
C ASP A 65 -13.92 8.03 4.09
N GLU A 66 -13.59 7.47 5.26
CA GLU A 66 -12.99 8.23 6.37
C GLU A 66 -11.65 8.88 5.93
N CYS A 67 -10.95 8.29 4.96
CA CYS A 67 -9.71 8.83 4.40
C CYS A 67 -9.91 9.97 3.39
N ARG A 68 -11.16 10.28 3.01
CA ARG A 68 -11.52 11.33 2.03
C ARG A 68 -10.79 11.19 0.70
N ASN A 69 -10.60 9.95 0.25
CA ASN A 69 -10.06 9.66 -1.08
C ASN A 69 -11.17 9.51 -2.12
N GLY A 70 -12.45 9.59 -1.71
CA GLY A 70 -13.59 9.46 -2.59
C GLY A 70 -13.95 8.00 -2.89
N HIS A 71 -13.57 7.06 -2.05
CA HIS A 71 -13.94 5.65 -2.22
C HIS A 71 -14.24 5.02 -0.87
N ASN A 72 -15.29 4.19 -0.80
CA ASN A 72 -15.48 3.33 0.36
C ASN A 72 -14.31 2.34 0.39
N THR A 73 -13.53 2.36 1.46
CA THR A 73 -12.32 1.54 1.61
C THR A 73 -12.50 0.59 2.78
N PHE A 74 -12.31 -0.71 2.50
CA PHE A 74 -12.35 -1.74 3.52
C PHE A 74 -11.07 -1.71 4.35
N SER A 75 -11.24 -1.72 5.67
CA SER A 75 -10.12 -1.76 6.59
C SER A 75 -10.46 -2.65 7.78
N ILE A 76 -9.49 -3.43 8.25
CA ILE A 76 -9.56 -4.28 9.42
C ILE A 76 -8.29 -4.00 10.22
N THR A 77 -8.45 -3.40 11.39
CA THR A 77 -7.35 -3.00 12.26
C THR A 77 -7.68 -3.34 13.71
N CYS A 78 -6.70 -3.23 14.59
CA CYS A 78 -6.95 -3.37 16.02
C CYS A 78 -6.16 -2.38 16.87
N ASP A 79 -6.69 -2.13 18.07
CA ASP A 79 -5.95 -1.56 19.19
C ASP A 79 -5.69 -2.67 20.20
N ILE A 80 -4.49 -2.73 20.75
CA ILE A 80 -4.07 -3.70 21.76
C ILE A 80 -3.68 -2.92 23.01
N ASP A 81 -4.37 -3.22 24.12
CA ASP A 81 -4.00 -2.74 25.45
C ASP A 81 -3.41 -3.88 26.28
N GLU A 82 -2.46 -3.56 27.16
CA GLU A 82 -1.95 -4.45 28.19
C GLU A 82 -2.40 -4.00 29.59
N TRP A 83 -2.76 -4.96 30.43
CA TRP A 83 -3.06 -4.69 31.84
C TRP A 83 -1.77 -4.58 32.65
N ARG A 84 -1.43 -3.37 33.08
CA ARG A 84 -0.25 -3.06 33.89
C ARG A 84 -0.65 -2.27 35.13
N ALA A 85 -0.18 -2.70 36.30
CA ALA A 85 -0.37 -2.00 37.58
C ALA A 85 -1.85 -1.58 37.86
N GLY A 86 -2.81 -2.45 37.54
CA GLY A 86 -4.23 -2.21 37.81
C GLY A 86 -4.97 -1.37 36.76
N ALA A 87 -4.37 -1.10 35.60
CA ALA A 87 -5.02 -0.36 34.52
C ALA A 87 -4.64 -0.90 33.13
N TRP A 88 -5.51 -0.66 32.14
CA TRP A 88 -5.21 -0.89 30.73
C TRP A 88 -4.33 0.23 30.18
N ARG A 89 -3.25 -0.13 29.49
CA ARG A 89 -2.30 0.79 28.84
C ARG A 89 -2.16 0.40 27.38
N GLU A 90 -2.09 1.38 26.49
CA GLU A 90 -1.80 1.15 25.08
C GLU A 90 -0.48 0.37 24.94
N PHE A 91 -0.52 -0.71 24.17
CA PHE A 91 0.62 -1.59 23.93
C PHE A 91 1.00 -1.62 22.45
N GLY A 92 0.03 -1.56 21.55
CA GLY A 92 0.25 -1.51 20.11
C GLY A 92 -1.06 -1.58 19.33
N GLY A 93 -0.96 -1.73 18.00
CA GLY A 93 -2.14 -1.80 17.14
C GLY A 93 -1.85 -1.53 15.67
N GLY A 94 -2.88 -1.17 14.92
CA GLY A 94 -2.84 -0.92 13.48
C GLY A 94 -3.26 -2.14 12.65
N ALA A 95 -2.62 -2.32 11.50
CA ALA A 95 -2.85 -3.46 10.59
C ALA A 95 -2.11 -4.73 11.06
N ALA A 96 -2.24 -5.07 12.35
CA ALA A 96 -1.59 -6.23 12.99
C ALA A 96 -2.32 -7.54 12.63
N HIS A 97 -2.32 -7.88 11.34
CA HIS A 97 -3.12 -8.96 10.77
C HIS A 97 -2.90 -10.33 11.42
N ASP A 98 -1.65 -10.69 11.72
CA ASP A 98 -1.34 -11.97 12.36
C ASP A 98 -1.94 -12.05 13.78
N GLU A 99 -1.89 -10.95 14.53
CA GLU A 99 -2.49 -10.88 15.87
C GLU A 99 -4.01 -10.93 15.81
N ILE A 100 -4.62 -10.22 14.85
CA ILE A 100 -6.07 -10.29 14.61
C ILE A 100 -6.48 -11.73 14.26
N ALA A 101 -5.72 -12.42 13.40
CA ALA A 101 -6.00 -13.81 13.04
C ALA A 101 -5.83 -14.77 14.22
N LYS A 102 -4.87 -14.54 15.12
CA LYS A 102 -4.70 -15.33 16.35
C LYS A 102 -5.85 -15.13 17.34
N VAL A 103 -6.23 -13.88 17.60
CA VAL A 103 -7.25 -13.55 18.64
C VAL A 103 -8.67 -13.74 18.12
N PHE A 104 -8.92 -13.41 16.84
CA PHE A 104 -10.20 -13.51 16.15
C PHE A 104 -10.06 -14.34 14.85
N PRO A 105 -9.80 -15.66 14.94
CA PRO A 105 -9.54 -16.49 13.76
C PRO A 105 -10.67 -16.50 12.73
N LYS A 106 -11.92 -16.31 13.17
CA LYS A 106 -13.08 -16.20 12.27
C LYS A 106 -13.09 -14.93 11.40
N LEU A 107 -12.29 -13.92 11.74
CA LEU A 107 -12.12 -12.70 10.93
C LEU A 107 -10.94 -12.80 9.96
N ALA A 108 -10.06 -13.79 10.11
CA ALA A 108 -8.90 -13.96 9.24
C ALA A 108 -9.22 -13.99 7.73
N PRO A 109 -10.34 -14.60 7.28
CA PRO A 109 -10.70 -14.59 5.85
C PRO A 109 -10.91 -13.19 5.27
N LEU A 110 -11.19 -12.17 6.10
CA LEU A 110 -11.44 -10.79 5.67
C LEU A 110 -10.17 -9.95 5.55
N ILE A 111 -9.04 -10.41 6.11
CA ILE A 111 -7.76 -9.68 6.12
C ILE A 111 -7.27 -9.39 4.70
N LYS A 112 -7.52 -10.31 3.77
CA LYS A 112 -7.16 -10.16 2.35
C LYS A 112 -7.77 -8.92 1.68
N TRP A 113 -8.86 -8.37 2.25
CA TRP A 113 -9.54 -7.19 1.74
C TRP A 113 -9.06 -5.88 2.36
N HIS A 114 -8.11 -5.93 3.30
CA HIS A 114 -7.57 -4.72 3.89
C HIS A 114 -6.99 -3.81 2.79
N LEU A 115 -7.43 -2.54 2.76
CA LEU A 115 -7.09 -1.54 1.74
C LEU A 115 -7.67 -1.85 0.34
N THR A 116 -8.72 -2.66 0.25
CA THR A 116 -9.55 -2.77 -0.96
C THR A 116 -10.64 -1.71 -0.93
N SER A 117 -10.72 -0.88 -1.98
CA SER A 117 -11.79 0.10 -2.13
C SER A 117 -12.89 -0.42 -3.06
N SER A 118 -13.94 0.37 -3.24
CA SER A 118 -14.98 0.13 -4.25
C SER A 118 -14.47 -0.05 -5.68
N ASP A 119 -13.22 0.31 -5.94
CA ASP A 119 -12.60 0.31 -7.27
C ASP A 119 -11.57 -0.81 -7.44
N GLY A 120 -11.14 -1.47 -6.36
CA GLY A 120 -10.08 -2.48 -6.40
C GLY A 120 -9.16 -2.46 -5.18
N PRO A 121 -8.29 -3.49 -5.03
CA PRO A 121 -7.18 -3.46 -4.09
C PRO A 121 -6.28 -2.24 -4.34
N MET A 122 -5.77 -1.63 -3.27
CA MET A 122 -4.85 -0.49 -3.37
C MET A 122 -3.65 -0.82 -4.27
N HIS A 123 -3.50 -0.07 -5.35
CA HIS A 123 -2.47 -0.28 -6.38
C HIS A 123 -2.44 -1.70 -6.97
N TYR A 124 -3.58 -2.39 -7.07
CA TYR A 124 -3.73 -3.78 -7.53
C TYR A 124 -2.74 -4.20 -8.62
N ILE A 125 -2.80 -3.58 -9.81
CA ILE A 125 -1.95 -3.94 -10.94
C ILE A 125 -0.49 -3.53 -10.70
N ALA A 126 -0.27 -2.30 -10.22
CA ALA A 126 1.06 -1.72 -10.09
C ALA A 126 1.91 -2.45 -9.05
N ASN A 127 1.35 -2.71 -7.85
CA ASN A 127 2.03 -3.43 -6.79
C ASN A 127 2.28 -4.89 -7.17
N THR A 128 1.31 -5.56 -7.78
CA THR A 128 1.50 -6.96 -8.24
C THR A 128 2.67 -7.06 -9.22
N ILE A 129 2.69 -6.21 -10.26
CA ILE A 129 3.79 -6.18 -11.24
C ILE A 129 5.11 -5.80 -10.57
N TYR A 130 5.12 -4.83 -9.67
CA TYR A 130 6.32 -4.42 -8.96
C TYR A 130 6.91 -5.58 -8.15
N HIS A 131 6.12 -6.24 -7.31
CA HIS A 131 6.59 -7.34 -6.48
C HIS A 131 7.02 -8.55 -7.31
N ALA A 132 6.28 -8.88 -8.37
CA ALA A 132 6.60 -9.97 -9.29
C ALA A 132 7.83 -9.69 -10.19
N SER A 133 8.26 -8.43 -10.32
CA SER A 133 9.41 -8.05 -11.14
C SER A 133 10.74 -8.14 -10.38
N ASP A 134 11.82 -8.31 -11.14
CA ASP A 134 13.23 -8.21 -10.74
C ASP A 134 13.82 -6.80 -10.93
N ARG A 135 12.99 -5.83 -11.28
CA ARG A 135 13.37 -4.42 -11.43
C ARG A 135 13.33 -3.69 -10.08
N ASP A 136 14.32 -2.84 -9.85
CA ASP A 136 14.41 -2.01 -8.64
C ASP A 136 13.29 -0.95 -8.55
N TYR A 137 13.32 -0.11 -7.50
CA TYR A 137 12.38 0.99 -7.32
C TYR A 137 12.45 2.07 -8.43
N ASN A 138 13.49 2.05 -9.26
CA ASN A 138 13.63 2.92 -10.44
C ASN A 138 13.07 2.26 -11.71
N GLY A 139 12.62 1.01 -11.63
CA GLY A 139 12.19 0.22 -12.77
C GLY A 139 13.35 -0.32 -13.61
N LEU A 140 14.55 -0.44 -13.05
CA LEU A 140 15.75 -0.90 -13.76
C LEU A 140 16.15 -2.31 -13.33
N LEU A 141 16.60 -3.12 -14.29
CA LEU A 141 17.25 -4.39 -14.02
C LEU A 141 18.65 -4.17 -13.44
N LYS A 142 19.19 -5.19 -12.76
CA LYS A 142 20.56 -5.14 -12.26
C LYS A 142 21.54 -4.89 -13.41
N GLY A 143 22.32 -3.82 -13.30
CA GLY A 143 23.28 -3.39 -14.32
C GLY A 143 22.70 -2.59 -15.48
N GLU A 144 21.37 -2.43 -15.57
CA GLU A 144 20.74 -1.62 -16.61
C GLU A 144 21.09 -0.14 -16.39
N ARG A 145 21.62 0.52 -17.43
CA ARG A 145 21.96 1.95 -17.39
C ARG A 145 20.84 2.76 -18.02
N ARG A 146 20.32 3.74 -17.29
CA ARG A 146 19.36 4.73 -17.82
C ARG A 146 19.83 6.13 -17.54
N GLN A 147 19.86 6.96 -18.58
CA GLN A 147 20.19 8.38 -18.43
C GLN A 147 19.12 9.06 -17.57
N ILE A 148 19.58 9.86 -16.62
CA ILE A 148 18.72 10.63 -15.73
C ILE A 148 18.07 11.75 -16.53
N ILE A 149 16.77 11.95 -16.32
CA ILE A 149 16.05 13.12 -16.86
C ILE A 149 16.01 14.19 -15.77
N ASN A 150 16.39 15.42 -16.12
CA ASN A 150 16.36 16.54 -15.19
C ASN A 150 14.90 16.85 -14.81
N GLY A 151 14.58 16.84 -13.51
CA GLY A 151 13.22 17.03 -13.01
C GLY A 151 12.60 18.39 -13.37
N ARG A 152 13.42 19.43 -13.54
CA ARG A 152 13.01 20.81 -13.87
C ARG A 152 12.86 21.02 -15.38
N THR A 153 13.86 20.63 -16.16
CA THR A 153 13.88 20.91 -17.62
C THR A 153 13.26 19.80 -18.46
N LYS A 154 13.05 18.61 -17.87
CA LYS A 154 12.60 17.39 -18.56
C LYS A 154 13.54 16.91 -19.69
N GLN A 155 14.77 17.43 -19.73
CA GLN A 155 15.79 17.04 -20.70
C GLN A 155 16.74 15.97 -20.12
N PRO A 156 17.40 15.15 -20.98
CA PRO A 156 18.45 14.24 -20.54
C PRO A 156 19.59 14.98 -19.85
N ALA A 157 19.99 14.49 -18.68
CA ALA A 157 21.04 15.09 -17.89
C ALA A 157 22.42 14.61 -18.36
N TRP A 158 23.35 15.55 -18.43
CA TRP A 158 24.74 15.32 -18.76
C TRP A 158 25.59 15.73 -17.56
N ARG A 159 26.68 15.03 -17.32
CA ARG A 159 27.66 15.37 -16.29
C ARG A 159 28.99 15.61 -16.97
N LEU A 160 29.66 16.71 -16.61
CA LEU A 160 31.02 16.96 -17.02
C LEU A 160 31.95 16.03 -16.24
N MET A 161 32.76 15.25 -16.94
CA MET A 161 33.68 14.25 -16.41
C MET A 161 35.10 14.56 -16.89
N ALA A 162 36.10 14.17 -16.10
CA ALA A 162 37.50 14.17 -16.51
C ALA A 162 37.87 12.78 -17.04
N ILE A 163 38.49 12.71 -18.21
CA ILE A 163 38.88 11.48 -18.89
C ILE A 163 40.39 11.37 -18.86
N GLY A 164 40.91 10.32 -18.23
CA GLY A 164 42.34 10.07 -18.13
C GLY A 164 42.96 9.53 -19.42
N PRO A 165 44.30 9.43 -19.50
CA PRO A 165 44.99 8.99 -20.72
C PRO A 165 44.64 7.57 -21.18
N ALA A 166 44.25 6.70 -20.23
CA ALA A 166 43.80 5.34 -20.51
C ALA A 166 42.29 5.23 -20.79
N GLY A 167 41.56 6.35 -20.79
CA GLY A 167 40.11 6.41 -20.99
C GLY A 167 39.28 6.26 -19.71
N ASP A 168 39.92 6.21 -18.54
CA ASP A 168 39.25 6.14 -17.25
C ASP A 168 38.41 7.41 -16.98
N GLU A 169 37.19 7.23 -16.46
CA GLU A 169 36.25 8.32 -16.18
C GLU A 169 36.31 8.71 -14.70
N PHE A 170 36.57 9.98 -14.41
CA PHE A 170 36.59 10.54 -13.06
C PHE A 170 35.56 11.68 -12.93
N ALA A 171 34.87 11.72 -11.80
CA ALA A 171 34.08 12.89 -11.45
C ALA A 171 35.02 14.06 -11.12
N LEU A 172 34.61 15.30 -11.45
CA LEU A 172 35.47 16.47 -11.25
C LEU A 172 35.87 16.74 -9.78
N HIS A 173 35.22 16.12 -8.81
CA HIS A 173 35.60 16.24 -7.40
C HIS A 173 36.62 15.19 -6.95
N GLU A 174 36.87 14.17 -7.78
CA GLU A 174 37.83 13.09 -7.53
C GLU A 174 39.22 13.44 -8.08
N ILE A 175 39.31 14.44 -8.97
CA ILE A 175 40.59 14.91 -9.51
C ILE A 175 41.19 16.01 -8.62
N GLU A 176 42.51 16.00 -8.48
CA GLU A 176 43.26 17.06 -7.80
C GLU A 176 43.23 18.35 -8.64
N LYS A 177 42.83 19.46 -8.01
CA LYS A 177 42.59 20.75 -8.70
C LYS A 177 43.67 21.78 -8.46
N ASN A 178 44.38 21.65 -7.35
CA ASN A 178 45.39 22.60 -6.91
C ASN A 178 46.69 21.83 -6.77
N ILE A 179 47.66 22.16 -7.62
CA ILE A 179 49.00 21.57 -7.60
C ILE A 179 49.95 22.76 -7.46
N ASP A 180 50.72 22.77 -6.38
CA ASP A 180 51.74 23.79 -6.16
C ASP A 180 53.00 23.44 -6.98
N GLY A 181 53.51 24.41 -7.74
CA GLY A 181 54.71 24.23 -8.56
C GLY A 181 55.22 25.55 -9.14
N GLU A 182 56.53 25.64 -9.36
CA GLU A 182 57.16 26.79 -10.02
C GLU A 182 56.82 26.83 -11.53
N GLU A 183 56.54 25.67 -12.10
CA GLU A 183 56.15 25.49 -13.50
C GLU A 183 54.72 24.95 -13.61
N LYS A 184 54.04 25.30 -14.72
CA LYS A 184 52.68 24.82 -15.00
C LYS A 184 52.71 23.31 -15.28
N PRO A 185 52.00 22.48 -14.50
CA PRO A 185 51.96 21.04 -14.75
C PRO A 185 51.15 20.72 -16.02
N ASP A 186 51.53 19.62 -16.68
CA ASP A 186 50.71 19.04 -17.73
C ASP A 186 49.42 18.46 -17.15
N CYS A 187 48.28 18.73 -17.79
CA CYS A 187 47.00 18.16 -17.39
C CYS A 187 46.81 16.82 -18.13
N PRO A 188 46.83 15.68 -17.44
CA PRO A 188 46.67 14.38 -18.09
C PRO A 188 45.20 14.08 -18.47
N TYR A 189 44.27 14.98 -18.14
CA TYR A 189 42.84 14.77 -18.33
C TYR A 189 42.26 15.64 -19.44
N THR A 190 41.32 15.09 -20.21
CA THR A 190 40.39 15.86 -21.05
C THR A 190 39.03 15.98 -20.38
N LEU A 191 38.31 17.09 -20.62
CA LEU A 191 36.98 17.31 -20.06
C LEU A 191 35.90 17.00 -21.09
N GLU A 192 34.96 16.12 -20.74
CA GLU A 192 33.89 15.71 -21.66
C GLU A 192 32.53 15.60 -20.95
N TYR A 193 31.47 15.99 -21.65
CA TYR A 193 30.11 15.74 -21.19
C TYR A 193 29.70 14.30 -21.48
N ARG A 194 29.42 13.54 -20.41
CA ARG A 194 28.92 12.16 -20.51
C ARG A 194 27.48 12.07 -20.02
N PRO A 195 26.67 11.14 -20.56
CA PRO A 195 25.32 10.89 -20.06
C PRO A 195 25.36 10.60 -18.55
N TRP A 196 24.64 11.38 -17.76
CA TRP A 196 24.55 11.10 -16.34
C TRP A 196 23.54 9.98 -16.13
N CYS A 197 24.03 8.76 -15.96
CA CYS A 197 23.20 7.56 -15.83
C CYS A 197 23.00 7.15 -14.38
N ARG A 198 21.85 6.52 -14.13
CA ARG A 198 21.62 5.63 -12.99
C ARG A 198 21.87 4.20 -13.45
N VAL A 199 22.51 3.40 -12.62
CA VAL A 199 22.66 1.96 -12.81
C VAL A 199 21.62 1.28 -11.92
N GLY A 200 20.84 0.38 -12.48
CA GLY A 200 19.87 -0.39 -11.72
C GLY A 200 20.54 -1.38 -10.79
N GLU A 201 20.03 -1.48 -9.56
CA GLU A 201 20.45 -2.51 -8.61
C GLU A 201 19.70 -3.83 -8.87
N GLY A 202 18.55 -3.75 -9.54
CA GLY A 202 17.55 -4.81 -9.58
C GLY A 202 16.99 -5.12 -8.19
N LYS A 203 16.12 -6.12 -8.11
CA LYS A 203 15.68 -6.71 -6.84
C LYS A 203 15.33 -8.17 -7.02
N ALA A 204 15.24 -8.91 -5.93
CA ALA A 204 14.63 -10.24 -5.96
C ALA A 204 13.11 -10.12 -6.19
N ARG A 205 12.54 -11.09 -6.92
CA ARG A 205 11.09 -11.22 -7.04
C ARG A 205 10.50 -11.61 -5.69
N ASP A 206 9.39 -10.99 -5.33
CA ASP A 206 8.65 -11.28 -4.11
C ASP A 206 7.25 -11.78 -4.49
N PHE A 207 7.17 -13.08 -4.79
CA PHE A 207 5.91 -13.68 -5.22
C PHE A 207 4.87 -13.72 -4.09
N ALA A 208 5.29 -13.78 -2.83
CA ALA A 208 4.37 -13.72 -1.70
C ALA A 208 3.67 -12.36 -1.64
N ALA A 209 4.43 -11.26 -1.72
CA ALA A 209 3.86 -9.92 -1.78
C ALA A 209 3.03 -9.70 -3.05
N ALA A 210 3.44 -10.26 -4.19
CA ALA A 210 2.65 -10.18 -5.44
C ALA A 210 1.29 -10.87 -5.31
N ARG A 211 1.24 -12.09 -4.74
CA ARG A 211 -0.03 -12.79 -4.45
C ARG A 211 -0.93 -12.00 -3.52
N ASN A 212 -0.36 -11.41 -2.47
CA ASN A 212 -1.11 -10.59 -1.51
C ASN A 212 -1.67 -9.33 -2.17
N ALA A 213 -0.87 -8.60 -2.94
CA ALA A 213 -1.31 -7.40 -3.67
C ALA A 213 -2.41 -7.73 -4.71
N ALA A 214 -2.32 -8.91 -5.32
CA ALA A 214 -3.29 -9.39 -6.30
C ALA A 214 -4.54 -10.04 -5.70
N VAL A 215 -4.58 -10.22 -4.37
CA VAL A 215 -5.56 -11.07 -3.68
C VAL A 215 -5.72 -12.41 -4.42
N TRP A 216 -4.58 -13.04 -4.72
CA TRP A 216 -4.48 -14.23 -5.57
C TRP A 216 -3.55 -15.28 -4.95
N PRO A 217 -3.97 -15.94 -3.86
CA PRO A 217 -3.11 -16.84 -3.10
C PRO A 217 -2.66 -18.07 -3.88
N ASP A 218 -3.45 -18.53 -4.85
CA ASP A 218 -3.21 -19.69 -5.70
C ASP A 218 -2.46 -19.38 -7.01
N ALA A 219 -2.05 -18.12 -7.24
CA ALA A 219 -1.25 -17.77 -8.41
C ALA A 219 0.07 -18.57 -8.42
N THR A 220 0.42 -19.18 -9.55
CA THR A 220 1.72 -19.85 -9.69
C THR A 220 2.83 -18.83 -9.94
N ASP A 221 4.07 -19.22 -9.63
CA ASP A 221 5.24 -18.36 -9.91
C ASP A 221 5.39 -18.12 -11.42
N GLU A 222 5.00 -19.07 -12.27
CA GLU A 222 4.99 -18.93 -13.73
C GLU A 222 3.98 -17.87 -14.18
N GLN A 223 2.77 -17.85 -13.61
CA GLN A 223 1.76 -16.83 -13.91
C GLN A 223 2.25 -15.43 -13.50
N LEU A 224 2.90 -15.32 -12.34
CA LEU A 224 3.46 -14.05 -11.87
C LEU A 224 4.73 -13.65 -12.62
N SER A 225 5.38 -14.59 -13.29
CA SER A 225 6.60 -14.36 -14.08
C SER A 225 6.33 -14.00 -15.54
N LEU A 226 5.07 -13.92 -15.96
CA LEU A 226 4.69 -13.49 -17.31
C LEU A 226 5.28 -12.11 -17.65
N PRO A 227 5.48 -11.80 -18.95
CA PRO A 227 5.81 -10.47 -19.39
C PRO A 227 4.85 -9.43 -18.81
N ARG A 228 5.36 -8.22 -18.51
CA ARG A 228 4.61 -7.16 -17.83
C ARG A 228 3.21 -6.93 -18.40
N ASP A 229 3.10 -6.88 -19.73
CA ASP A 229 1.84 -6.58 -20.40
C ASP A 229 0.87 -7.77 -20.36
N GLU A 230 1.39 -9.00 -20.41
CA GLU A 230 0.59 -10.22 -20.27
C GLU A 230 0.07 -10.39 -18.83
N LEU A 231 0.93 -10.18 -17.83
CA LEU A 231 0.52 -10.19 -16.42
C LEU A 231 -0.52 -9.10 -16.14
N LYS A 232 -0.32 -7.90 -16.70
CA LYS A 232 -1.30 -6.81 -16.60
C LYS A 232 -2.66 -7.21 -17.17
N ALA A 233 -2.69 -7.72 -18.40
CA ALA A 233 -3.93 -8.14 -19.04
C ALA A 233 -4.63 -9.26 -18.26
N LEU A 234 -3.87 -10.20 -17.70
CA LEU A 234 -4.38 -11.26 -16.85
C LEU A 234 -5.03 -10.69 -15.57
N LEU A 235 -4.38 -9.75 -14.89
CA LEU A 235 -4.92 -9.09 -13.70
C LEU A 235 -6.19 -8.29 -14.00
N GLU A 236 -6.21 -7.56 -15.12
CA GLU A 236 -7.39 -6.81 -15.60
C GLU A 236 -8.57 -7.74 -15.87
N SER A 237 -8.33 -8.89 -16.50
CA SER A 237 -9.38 -9.89 -16.77
C SER A 237 -9.98 -10.49 -15.48
N ARG A 238 -9.18 -10.63 -14.43
CA ARG A 238 -9.62 -11.15 -13.12
C ARG A 238 -10.37 -10.11 -12.28
N HIS A 239 -10.17 -8.82 -12.56
CA HIS A 239 -10.62 -7.73 -11.70
C HIS A 239 -12.13 -7.74 -11.44
N GLY A 240 -12.95 -7.96 -12.46
CA GLY A 240 -14.41 -7.98 -12.30
C GLY A 240 -14.91 -9.08 -11.36
N ARG A 241 -14.33 -10.28 -11.45
CA ARG A 241 -14.66 -11.38 -10.53
C ARG A 241 -14.18 -11.08 -9.12
N LEU A 242 -12.95 -10.58 -8.97
CA LEU A 242 -12.39 -10.20 -7.68
C LEU A 242 -13.28 -9.19 -6.94
N MET A 243 -13.74 -8.16 -7.66
CA MET A 243 -14.64 -7.15 -7.11
C MET A 243 -16.02 -7.69 -6.76
N SER A 244 -16.51 -8.70 -7.49
CA SER A 244 -17.77 -9.38 -7.16
C SER A 244 -17.63 -10.17 -5.85
N GLU A 245 -16.52 -10.88 -5.67
CA GLU A 245 -16.22 -11.61 -4.43
C GLU A 245 -16.05 -10.65 -3.25
N PHE A 246 -15.29 -9.57 -3.43
CA PHE A 246 -15.12 -8.54 -2.41
C PHE A 246 -16.46 -7.92 -1.98
N LYS A 247 -17.30 -7.53 -2.94
CA LYS A 247 -18.64 -7.00 -2.66
C LYS A 247 -19.48 -7.99 -1.85
N SER A 248 -19.49 -9.26 -2.25
CA SER A 248 -20.20 -10.31 -1.52
C SER A 248 -19.71 -10.43 -0.07
N ASP A 249 -18.40 -10.40 0.17
CA ASP A 249 -17.83 -10.49 1.52
C ASP A 249 -18.15 -9.25 2.37
N VAL A 250 -18.13 -8.05 1.77
CA VAL A 250 -18.52 -6.79 2.42
C VAL A 250 -20.00 -6.83 2.85
N GLU A 251 -20.88 -7.28 1.95
CA GLU A 251 -22.31 -7.41 2.24
C GLU A 251 -22.59 -8.50 3.28
N ALA A 252 -21.85 -9.62 3.25
CA ALA A 252 -21.92 -10.68 4.26
C ALA A 252 -21.46 -10.22 5.65
N CYS A 253 -20.59 -9.21 5.73
CA CYS A 253 -20.23 -8.53 6.99
C CYS A 253 -21.34 -7.61 7.51
N GLY A 254 -22.46 -7.50 6.79
CA GLY A 254 -23.54 -6.58 7.11
C GLY A 254 -23.24 -5.14 6.72
N PHE A 255 -22.24 -4.86 5.88
CA PHE A 255 -22.03 -3.52 5.34
C PHE A 255 -22.85 -3.29 4.06
N MET A 256 -23.15 -2.03 3.79
CA MET A 256 -23.77 -1.59 2.55
C MET A 256 -22.68 -1.18 1.56
N TRP A 257 -22.79 -1.65 0.32
CA TRP A 257 -21.84 -1.30 -0.75
C TRP A 257 -21.83 0.20 -1.08
N SER A 258 -23.02 0.80 -1.10
CA SER A 258 -23.23 2.23 -1.30
C SER A 258 -24.50 2.67 -0.56
N PRO A 259 -24.62 3.94 -0.16
CA PRO A 259 -25.89 4.49 0.29
C PRO A 259 -26.88 4.48 -0.88
N SER A 260 -28.12 4.03 -0.65
CA SER A 260 -29.15 4.12 -1.68
C SER A 260 -29.63 5.57 -1.84
N ALA A 261 -30.05 5.96 -3.06
CA ALA A 261 -30.56 7.30 -3.34
C ALA A 261 -31.78 7.68 -2.46
N THR A 262 -32.59 6.70 -2.03
CA THR A 262 -33.75 6.91 -1.16
C THR A 262 -33.36 7.25 0.28
N GLN A 263 -32.16 6.88 0.73
CA GLN A 263 -31.68 7.09 2.10
C GLN A 263 -30.95 8.43 2.30
N ILE A 264 -30.75 9.22 1.24
CA ILE A 264 -30.05 10.51 1.27
C ILE A 264 -31.02 11.69 1.52
N ASN A 265 -32.34 11.47 1.38
CA ASN A 265 -33.37 12.51 1.35
C ASN A 265 -34.26 12.62 2.61
N HIS A 266 -33.77 12.18 3.78
CA HIS A 266 -34.45 12.42 5.06
C HIS A 266 -33.54 13.12 6.06
#